data_AF-A0A1E3RIS0-F1
#
_entry.id   AF-A0A1E3RIS0-F1
#
_cell.length_a   1.000
_cell.length_b   1.000
_cell.length_c   1.000
_cell.angle_alpha   90.00
_cell.angle_beta   90.00
_cell.angle_gamma   90.00
#
_symmetry.space_group_name_H-M   'P 1'
#
loop_
_entity.id
_entity.type
_entity.pdbx_description
1 polymer ?
#
loop_
_entity_poly.entity_id
_entity_poly.type
_entity_poly.pdbx_seq_one_letter_code
_entity_poly.pdbx_strand_id
1 'polypeptide(L)'
;MTPPAGSSATDEKDPAADLPAGTTPYYARMHKYIKRAVLVCLIALVIEGAFTLPFMAVWYGYPTLSLTEICSGLLKVRYSDDTLECKVPYPPLGPPEGAEGKDTARDEWGIQPVPKYDRIGFRELVRIHEESEARKAAQQQEDSAR
;
A
#
# COMPACT_ATOMS: atom_id res chain seq x y z
N MET A 1 -64.68 -58.84 19.36
CA MET A 1 -64.29 -58.76 17.94
C MET A 1 -64.35 -57.31 17.47
N THR A 2 -63.37 -56.47 17.81
CA THR A 2 -63.00 -55.19 17.14
C THR A 2 -61.74 -54.64 17.83
N PRO A 3 -60.80 -53.98 17.10
CA PRO A 3 -59.39 -53.85 17.47
C PRO A 3 -59.09 -52.61 18.34
N PRO A 4 -57.90 -52.55 18.99
CA PRO A 4 -57.46 -51.34 19.66
C PRO A 4 -56.95 -50.28 18.67
N ALA A 5 -57.13 -49.03 19.08
CA ALA A 5 -56.81 -47.81 18.39
C ALA A 5 -55.37 -47.77 17.87
N GLY A 6 -55.21 -47.34 16.61
CA GLY A 6 -53.94 -47.04 15.99
C GLY A 6 -53.23 -45.92 16.75
N SER A 7 -52.11 -46.28 17.39
CA SER A 7 -51.12 -45.34 17.88
C SER A 7 -50.53 -44.61 16.67
N SER A 8 -50.79 -43.30 16.59
CA SER A 8 -50.16 -42.40 15.64
C SER A 8 -48.66 -42.31 15.96
N ALA A 9 -47.88 -43.20 15.33
CA ALA A 9 -46.44 -43.08 15.28
C ALA A 9 -46.11 -41.77 14.56
N THR A 10 -45.63 -40.80 15.32
CA THR A 10 -44.95 -39.63 14.79
C THR A 10 -43.70 -40.16 14.10
N ASP A 11 -43.67 -40.06 12.79
CA ASP A 11 -42.49 -40.32 11.95
C ASP A 11 -41.43 -39.26 12.29
N GLU A 12 -40.73 -39.43 13.42
CA GLU A 12 -39.47 -38.75 13.67
C GLU A 12 -38.48 -39.30 12.64
N LYS A 13 -38.42 -38.64 11.48
CA LYS A 13 -37.37 -38.87 10.49
C LYS A 13 -36.04 -38.58 11.14
N ASP A 14 -35.37 -39.64 11.59
CA ASP A 14 -34.03 -39.57 12.15
C ASP A 14 -33.12 -38.93 11.08
N PRO A 15 -32.54 -37.73 11.33
CA PRO A 15 -31.70 -37.04 10.36
C PRO A 15 -30.43 -37.84 10.00
N ALA A 16 -30.19 -38.97 10.67
CA ALA A 16 -29.17 -39.95 10.32
C ALA A 16 -29.52 -40.82 9.08
N ALA A 17 -30.81 -40.99 8.75
CA ALA A 17 -31.27 -41.87 7.68
C ALA A 17 -31.15 -41.25 6.27
N ASP A 18 -31.05 -39.92 6.17
CA ASP A 18 -30.93 -39.17 4.91
C ASP A 18 -29.46 -38.81 4.56
N LEU A 19 -28.49 -39.40 5.24
CA LEU A 19 -27.07 -39.13 4.99
C LEU A 19 -26.54 -39.97 3.83
N PRO A 20 -25.74 -39.38 2.91
CA PRO A 20 -25.17 -40.13 1.80
C PRO A 20 -24.27 -41.27 2.31
N ALA A 21 -24.30 -42.40 1.61
CA ALA A 21 -23.55 -43.60 1.98
C ALA A 21 -22.06 -43.28 2.16
N GLY A 22 -21.52 -43.62 3.34
CA GLY A 22 -20.14 -43.31 3.74
C GLY A 22 -19.98 -42.16 4.75
N THR A 23 -21.06 -41.46 5.11
CA THR A 23 -21.05 -40.43 6.17
C THR A 23 -21.63 -40.99 7.47
N THR A 24 -20.85 -41.03 8.55
CA THR A 24 -21.39 -41.39 9.88
C THR A 24 -22.23 -40.23 10.44
N PRO A 25 -23.28 -40.48 11.24
CA PRO A 25 -24.12 -39.42 11.82
C PRO A 25 -23.32 -38.42 12.66
N TYR A 26 -22.18 -38.84 13.20
CA TYR A 26 -21.23 -37.98 13.89
C TYR A 26 -20.64 -36.87 12.99
N TYR A 27 -20.40 -37.13 11.70
CA TYR A 27 -19.80 -36.18 10.76
C TYR A 27 -20.80 -35.45 9.85
N ALA A 28 -22.11 -35.67 10.03
CA ALA A 28 -23.17 -35.10 9.21
C ALA A 28 -23.08 -33.57 9.03
N ARG A 29 -22.62 -32.85 10.06
CA ARG A 29 -22.49 -31.38 10.05
C ARG A 29 -21.06 -30.89 9.87
N MET A 30 -20.08 -31.79 9.80
CA MET A 30 -18.65 -31.44 9.80
C MET A 30 -18.30 -30.50 8.63
N HIS A 31 -18.76 -30.81 7.42
CA HIS A 31 -18.53 -29.97 6.25
C HIS A 31 -19.13 -28.55 6.38
N LYS A 32 -20.24 -28.40 7.13
CA LYS A 32 -20.86 -27.10 7.37
C LYS A 32 -20.02 -26.24 8.33
N TYR A 33 -19.45 -26.85 9.37
CA TYR A 33 -18.57 -26.17 10.31
C TYR A 33 -17.21 -25.83 9.70
N ILE A 34 -16.61 -26.76 8.96
CA ILE A 34 -15.35 -26.52 8.26
C ILE A 34 -15.52 -25.37 7.25
N LYS A 35 -16.58 -25.39 6.42
CA LYS A 35 -16.83 -24.29 5.48
C LYS A 35 -16.99 -22.94 6.18
N ARG A 36 -17.67 -22.89 7.33
CA ARG A 36 -17.81 -21.66 8.12
C ARG A 36 -16.50 -21.19 8.72
N ALA A 37 -15.72 -22.10 9.31
CA ALA A 37 -14.42 -21.78 9.89
C ALA A 37 -13.45 -21.29 8.81
N VAL A 38 -13.36 -22.00 7.68
CA VAL A 38 -12.53 -21.60 6.53
C VAL A 38 -12.96 -20.24 5.99
N LEU A 39 -14.27 -19.98 5.86
CA LEU A 39 -14.77 -18.68 5.42
C LEU A 39 -14.34 -17.55 6.37
N VAL A 40 -14.46 -17.76 7.68
CA VAL A 40 -14.00 -16.77 8.68
C VAL A 40 -12.49 -16.55 8.60
N CYS A 41 -11.69 -17.62 8.48
CA CYS A 41 -10.24 -17.51 8.32
C CYS A 41 -9.86 -16.75 7.04
N LEU A 42 -10.55 -17.01 5.92
CA LEU A 42 -10.31 -16.29 4.67
C LEU A 42 -10.62 -14.79 4.81
N ILE A 43 -11.73 -14.44 5.45
CA ILE A 43 -12.08 -13.04 5.73
C ILE A 43 -11.02 -12.39 6.63
N ALA A 44 -10.56 -13.09 7.66
CA ALA A 44 -9.51 -12.58 8.55
C ALA A 44 -8.20 -12.30 7.79
N LEU A 45 -7.76 -13.21 6.93
CA LEU A 45 -6.56 -13.01 6.08
C LEU A 45 -6.71 -11.82 5.13
N VAL A 46 -7.89 -11.63 4.55
CA VAL A 46 -8.16 -10.47 3.69
C VAL A 46 -8.08 -9.17 4.50
N ILE A 47 -8.67 -9.13 5.69
CA ILE A 47 -8.61 -7.96 6.57
C ILE A 47 -7.16 -7.68 6.97
N GLU A 48 -6.43 -8.69 7.44
CA GLU A 48 -5.02 -8.58 7.82
C GLU A 48 -4.17 -8.01 6.67
N GLY A 49 -4.28 -8.58 5.47
CA GLY A 49 -3.56 -8.09 4.29
C GLY A 49 -4.01 -6.70 3.83
N ALA A 50 -5.32 -6.44 3.81
CA ALA A 50 -5.89 -5.18 3.33
C ALA A 50 -5.54 -3.99 4.22
N PHE A 51 -5.37 -4.19 5.54
CA PHE A 51 -4.99 -3.11 6.45
C PHE A 51 -3.48 -2.98 6.64
N THR A 52 -2.70 -4.02 6.35
CA THR A 52 -1.23 -3.96 6.48
C THR A 52 -0.63 -2.90 5.56
N LEU A 53 -0.99 -2.86 4.27
CA LEU A 53 -0.42 -1.90 3.32
C LEU A 53 -0.84 -0.44 3.57
N PRO A 54 -2.12 -0.10 3.80
CA PRO A 54 -2.52 1.26 4.16
C PRO A 54 -1.88 1.74 5.46
N PHE A 55 -1.79 0.88 6.48
CA PHE A 55 -1.13 1.24 7.74
C PHE A 55 0.36 1.51 7.53
N MET A 56 1.05 0.64 6.77
CA MET A 56 2.45 0.85 6.41
C MET A 56 2.62 2.15 5.58
N ALA A 57 1.73 2.44 4.65
CA ALA A 57 1.76 3.68 3.87
C ALA A 57 1.60 4.92 4.76
N VAL A 58 0.69 4.93 5.74
CA VAL A 58 0.55 6.04 6.70
C VAL A 58 1.79 6.18 7.59
N TRP A 59 2.39 5.05 8.02
CA TRP A 59 3.57 5.06 8.88
C TRP A 59 4.82 5.59 8.16
N TYR A 60 5.15 5.02 6.99
CA TYR A 60 6.32 5.39 6.19
C TYR A 60 6.15 6.69 5.38
N GLY A 61 4.91 7.17 5.24
CA GLY A 61 4.56 8.39 4.52
C GLY A 61 3.70 8.07 3.30
N TYR A 62 2.50 8.66 3.25
CA TYR A 62 1.55 8.42 2.16
C TYR A 62 2.09 9.05 0.87
N PRO A 63 2.08 8.34 -0.27
CA PRO A 63 2.63 8.87 -1.53
C PRO A 63 1.70 9.94 -2.09
N THR A 64 1.86 11.18 -1.63
CA THR A 64 1.16 12.36 -2.18
C THR A 64 1.87 12.92 -3.42
N LEU A 65 3.16 12.64 -3.57
CA LEU A 65 3.97 13.06 -4.72
C LEU A 65 4.01 11.99 -5.83
N SER A 66 4.00 12.44 -7.07
CA SER A 66 4.27 11.64 -8.27
C SER A 66 5.74 11.22 -8.35
N LEU A 67 6.02 10.17 -9.14
CA LEU A 67 7.40 9.69 -9.34
C LEU A 67 8.33 10.78 -9.91
N THR A 68 7.79 11.66 -10.76
CA THR A 68 8.49 12.82 -11.32
C THR A 68 8.82 13.89 -10.27
N GLU A 69 7.90 14.17 -9.35
CA GLU A 69 8.14 15.11 -8.25
C GLU A 69 9.13 14.53 -7.24
N ILE A 70 9.03 13.23 -6.94
CA ILE A 70 10.00 12.52 -6.09
C ILE A 70 11.39 12.59 -6.71
N CYS A 71 11.51 12.27 -8.00
CA CYS A 71 12.77 12.36 -8.73
C CYS A 71 13.34 13.78 -8.67
N SER A 72 12.52 14.78 -8.97
CA SER A 72 12.92 16.19 -8.89
C SER A 72 13.36 16.59 -7.49
N GLY A 73 12.64 16.18 -6.44
CA GLY A 73 12.99 16.49 -5.05
C GLY A 73 14.29 15.82 -4.61
N LEU A 74 14.51 14.55 -4.97
CA LEU A 74 15.77 13.86 -4.70
C LEU A 74 16.95 14.52 -5.41
N LEU A 75 16.73 14.99 -6.65
CA LEU A 75 17.75 15.68 -7.43
C LEU A 75 18.16 17.02 -6.80
N LYS A 76 17.18 17.80 -6.35
CA LYS A 76 17.39 19.06 -5.62
C LYS A 76 18.21 18.85 -4.35
N VAL A 77 17.88 17.83 -3.56
CA VAL A 77 18.62 17.51 -2.32
C VAL A 77 20.05 17.03 -2.64
N ARG A 78 20.20 16.13 -3.62
CA ARG A 78 21.51 15.58 -4.02
C ARG A 78 22.47 16.68 -4.48
N TYR A 79 21.99 17.59 -5.32
CA TYR A 79 22.81 18.66 -5.90
C TYR A 79 22.73 19.98 -5.12
N SER A 80 21.99 20.03 -4.00
CA SER A 80 21.79 21.23 -3.19
C SER A 80 21.31 22.45 -4.01
N ASP A 81 20.49 22.21 -5.02
CA ASP A 81 20.06 23.19 -6.01
C ASP A 81 18.57 23.03 -6.32
N ASP A 82 17.79 24.06 -5.95
CA ASP A 82 16.33 24.10 -6.03
C ASP A 82 15.79 24.26 -7.47
N THR A 83 16.67 24.47 -8.46
CA THR A 83 16.26 24.66 -9.86
C THR A 83 16.22 23.37 -10.67
N LEU A 84 16.80 22.27 -10.15
CA LEU A 84 16.86 21.01 -10.87
C LEU A 84 15.50 20.29 -10.89
N GLU A 85 15.11 19.84 -12.08
CA GLU A 85 13.90 19.06 -12.30
C GLU A 85 14.18 17.81 -13.11
N CYS A 86 13.42 16.76 -12.81
CA CYS A 86 13.52 15.48 -13.50
C CYS A 86 12.81 15.57 -14.86
N LYS A 87 13.56 15.41 -15.95
CA LYS A 87 13.04 15.48 -17.32
C LYS A 87 12.50 14.10 -17.72
N VAL A 88 11.18 13.98 -17.86
CA VAL A 88 10.52 12.73 -18.30
C VAL A 88 9.65 13.01 -19.53
N PRO A 89 9.88 12.37 -20.69
CA PRO A 89 10.95 11.41 -20.98
C PRO A 89 12.34 12.06 -21.13
N TYR A 90 13.40 11.32 -20.82
CA TYR A 90 14.76 11.83 -20.99
C TYR A 90 15.14 11.97 -22.47
N PRO A 91 15.78 13.08 -22.89
CA PRO A 91 16.25 13.23 -24.27
C PRO A 91 17.23 12.11 -24.65
N PRO A 92 17.03 11.43 -25.80
CA PRO A 92 17.81 10.26 -26.18
C PRO A 92 19.30 10.53 -26.44
N LEU A 93 19.69 11.80 -26.66
CA LEU A 93 21.08 12.26 -26.78
C LEU A 93 21.38 13.41 -25.81
N GLY A 94 20.69 13.43 -24.66
CA GLY A 94 20.96 14.41 -23.62
C GLY A 94 22.32 14.21 -22.95
N PRO A 95 22.83 15.24 -22.25
CA PRO A 95 23.92 15.05 -21.29
C PRO A 95 23.51 14.00 -20.23
N PRO A 96 24.39 13.48 -19.39
CA PRO A 96 23.94 12.66 -18.26
C PRO A 96 23.14 13.53 -17.27
N GLU A 97 22.05 13.01 -16.69
CA GLU A 97 21.16 13.75 -15.77
C GLU A 97 21.93 14.43 -14.62
N GLY A 98 23.02 13.82 -14.18
CA GLY A 98 23.87 14.34 -13.11
C GLY A 98 24.93 15.34 -13.52
N ALA A 99 25.02 15.74 -14.79
CA ALA A 99 26.01 16.71 -15.26
C ALA A 99 25.63 18.15 -14.87
N GLU A 100 24.34 18.50 -14.95
CA GLU A 100 23.87 19.88 -14.72
C GLU A 100 24.08 20.34 -13.26
N GLY A 101 23.91 19.44 -12.28
CA GLY A 101 24.04 19.77 -10.85
C GLY A 101 25.43 19.49 -10.24
N LYS A 102 26.40 18.99 -11.01
CA LYS A 102 27.67 18.52 -10.43
C LYS A 102 28.43 19.62 -9.68
N ASP A 103 28.34 20.85 -10.17
CA ASP A 103 29.07 22.01 -9.60
C ASP A 103 28.38 22.59 -8.36
N THR A 104 27.08 22.32 -8.18
CA THR A 104 26.30 22.74 -7.00
C THR A 104 26.29 21.70 -5.89
N ALA A 105 26.59 20.43 -6.23
CA ALA A 105 26.76 19.36 -5.25
C ALA A 105 27.86 19.68 -4.23
N ARG A 106 27.53 19.47 -2.95
CA ARG A 106 28.46 19.60 -1.83
C ARG A 106 29.25 18.32 -1.54
N ASP A 107 29.05 17.29 -2.36
CA ASP A 107 29.66 15.97 -2.19
C ASP A 107 31.16 15.98 -2.50
N GLU A 108 31.93 15.15 -1.79
CA GLU A 108 33.35 14.95 -2.09
C GLU A 108 33.48 13.93 -3.23
N TRP A 109 33.84 14.41 -4.42
CA TRP A 109 34.03 13.58 -5.61
C TRP A 109 35.45 12.97 -5.63
N GLY A 110 35.56 11.65 -5.83
CA GLY A 110 36.84 10.93 -5.86
C GLY A 110 36.69 9.46 -6.25
N ILE A 111 37.72 8.63 -6.01
CA ILE A 111 37.66 7.17 -6.24
C ILE A 111 36.56 6.52 -5.36
N GLN A 112 36.34 7.06 -4.16
CA GLN A 112 35.22 6.71 -3.29
C GLN A 112 34.48 8.00 -2.93
N PRO A 113 33.44 8.36 -3.69
CA PRO A 113 32.69 9.58 -3.41
C PRO A 113 31.96 9.48 -2.07
N VAL A 114 32.04 10.54 -1.27
CA VAL A 114 31.37 10.61 0.03
C VAL A 114 30.20 11.58 -0.07
N PRO A 115 28.95 11.10 0.06
CA PRO A 115 27.79 11.98 0.07
C PRO A 115 27.79 12.84 1.33
N LYS A 116 27.57 14.14 1.16
CA LYS A 116 27.45 15.13 2.24
C LYS A 116 26.00 15.58 2.47
N TYR A 117 25.06 15.13 1.65
CA TYR A 117 23.64 15.32 1.89
C TYR A 117 23.15 14.46 3.06
N ASP A 118 22.22 15.00 3.84
CA ASP A 118 21.59 14.26 4.94
C ASP A 118 20.72 13.12 4.40
N ARG A 119 20.62 12.03 5.17
CA ARG A 119 19.73 10.90 4.82
C ARG A 119 18.28 11.35 4.96
N ILE A 120 17.67 11.73 3.85
CA ILE A 120 16.28 12.18 3.83
C ILE A 120 15.30 11.00 3.82
N GLY A 121 14.27 11.09 4.65
CA GLY A 121 13.10 10.21 4.60
C GLY A 121 12.05 10.73 3.62
N PHE A 122 11.10 9.89 3.22
CA PHE A 122 10.03 10.29 2.29
C PHE A 122 9.15 11.42 2.85
N ARG A 123 8.80 11.36 4.14
CA ARG A 123 8.01 12.42 4.82
C ARG A 123 8.72 13.77 4.79
N GLU A 124 10.03 13.74 4.93
CA GLU A 124 10.86 14.94 4.88
C GLU A 124 10.94 15.49 3.45
N LEU A 125 11.04 14.61 2.45
CA LEU A 125 10.98 15.00 1.05
C LEU A 125 9.65 15.70 0.70
N VAL A 126 8.52 15.17 1.19
CA VAL A 126 7.19 15.80 1.00
C VAL A 126 7.17 17.19 1.63
N ARG A 127 7.67 17.33 2.87
CA ARG A 127 7.74 18.62 3.57
C ARG A 127 8.59 19.65 2.79
N ILE A 128 9.77 19.27 2.33
CA ILE A 128 10.66 20.14 1.54
C ILE A 128 9.95 20.58 0.24
N HIS A 129 9.23 19.67 -0.40
CA HIS A 129 8.48 19.96 -1.61
C HIS A 129 7.35 20.98 -1.36
N GLU A 130 6.51 20.73 -0.36
CA GLU A 130 5.41 21.63 0.03
C GLU A 130 5.92 23.01 0.44
N GLU A 131 6.99 23.08 1.23
CA GLU A 131 7.64 24.33 1.61
C GLU A 131 8.17 25.09 0.39
N SER A 132 8.71 24.38 -0.60
CA SER A 132 9.24 24.99 -1.83
C SER A 132 8.13 25.55 -2.71
N GLU A 133 7.03 24.82 -2.87
CA GLU A 133 5.85 25.29 -3.60
C GLU A 133 5.19 26.49 -2.90
N ALA A 134 5.12 26.48 -1.56
CA ALA A 134 4.63 27.62 -0.78
C ALA A 134 5.49 28.88 -0.98
N ARG A 135 6.83 28.75 -1.01
CA ARG A 135 7.74 29.87 -1.31
C ARG A 135 7.51 30.44 -2.71
N LYS A 136 7.37 29.58 -3.73
CA LYS A 136 7.10 30.01 -5.10
C LYS A 136 5.75 30.72 -5.21
N ALA A 137 4.71 30.18 -4.57
CA ALA A 137 3.37 30.78 -4.57
C ALA A 137 3.37 32.17 -3.91
N ALA A 138 4.09 32.35 -2.80
CA ALA A 138 4.24 33.65 -2.15
C ALA A 138 4.95 34.67 -3.05
N GLN A 139 6.05 34.28 -3.71
CA GLN A 139 6.77 35.14 -4.65
C GLN A 139 5.90 35.57 -5.83
N GLN A 140 5.12 34.64 -6.40
CA GLN A 140 4.19 34.96 -7.50
C GLN A 140 3.09 35.94 -7.08
N GLN A 141 2.61 35.86 -5.84
CA GLN A 141 1.61 36.79 -5.30
C GLN A 141 2.21 38.19 -5.09
N GLU A 142 3.44 38.28 -4.58
CA GLU A 142 4.16 39.54 -4.42
C GLU A 142 4.45 40.23 -5.77
N ASP A 143 4.87 39.46 -6.78
CA ASP A 143 5.13 39.97 -8.13
C ASP A 143 3.84 40.41 -8.85
N SER A 144 2.72 39.74 -8.59
CA SER A 144 1.41 40.12 -9.15
C SER A 144 0.78 41.34 -8.48
N ALA A 145 1.21 41.66 -7.26
CA ALA A 145 0.76 42.83 -6.50
C ALA A 145 1.61 44.09 -6.78
N ARG A 146 2.68 43.96 -7.58
CA ARG A 146 3.61 45.03 -7.96
C ARG A 146 3.31 45.57 -9.36
#